data_AF-A0A094HD70-F1
#
_entry.id   AF-A0A094HD70-F1
#
_cell.length_a   1.000
_cell.length_b   1.000
_cell.length_c   1.000
_cell.angle_alpha   90.00
_cell.angle_beta   90.00
_cell.angle_gamma   90.00
#
_symmetry.space_group_name_H-M   'P 1'
#
loop_
_entity.id
_entity.type
_entity.pdbx_description
1 polymer ?
#
loop_
_entity_poly.entity_id
_entity_poly.type
_entity_poly.pdbx_seq_one_letter_code
_entity_poly.pdbx_strand_id
1 'polypeptide(L)'
;MRGSRILHRRLEHAFKHNNHPKQLSTATSSSTIYHFNQDKSLTLPPQCNSHSSPRVLAVFATSAIADNCTPGLNYCGKTLMAVGKYQPQIDQAVYDAGRQLLNNGYGDLFYCVGGNNGVIQWKAFCSKGCVDAGRGDSDYCN
;
A
#
# COMPACT_ATOMS: atom_id res chain seq x y z
N MET A 1 -36.30 57.76 -2.25
CA MET A 1 -34.84 57.93 -2.14
C MET A 1 -34.31 56.94 -1.11
N ARG A 2 -33.21 56.24 -1.44
CA ARG A 2 -32.46 55.25 -0.61
C ARG A 2 -33.22 53.92 -0.38
N GLY A 3 -32.68 52.74 -0.60
CA GLY A 3 -31.33 52.32 -0.98
C GLY A 3 -31.30 50.81 -1.22
N SER A 4 -30.34 50.40 -2.06
CA SER A 4 -30.09 49.07 -2.60
C SER A 4 -29.96 47.90 -1.61
N ARG A 5 -30.39 46.73 -2.12
CA ARG A 5 -29.74 45.40 -2.09
C ARG A 5 -29.08 44.95 -0.78
N ILE A 6 -29.67 43.94 -0.13
CA ILE A 6 -28.90 42.81 0.38
C ILE A 6 -29.52 41.51 -0.12
N LEU A 7 -28.79 40.94 -1.05
CA LEU A 7 -28.89 39.62 -1.66
C LEU A 7 -28.54 38.54 -0.61
N HIS A 8 -29.28 37.43 -0.65
CA HIS A 8 -28.89 36.10 -0.16
C HIS A 8 -28.30 35.97 1.27
N ARG A 9 -29.16 35.59 2.22
CA ARG A 9 -28.79 34.69 3.32
C ARG A 9 -29.86 33.65 3.56
N ARG A 10 -29.68 32.50 2.90
CA ARG A 10 -29.88 31.17 3.47
C ARG A 10 -29.08 30.23 2.58
N LEU A 11 -27.77 30.15 2.88
CA LEU A 11 -26.98 28.99 2.48
C LEU A 11 -27.56 27.83 3.28
N GLU A 12 -28.44 27.09 2.61
CA GLU A 12 -28.87 25.76 3.00
C GLU A 12 -27.64 24.94 3.40
N HIS A 13 -27.62 24.54 4.67
CA HIS A 13 -26.75 23.49 5.17
C HIS A 13 -27.13 22.18 4.47
N ALA A 14 -26.61 21.95 3.27
CA ALA A 14 -26.63 20.64 2.65
C ALA A 14 -25.54 19.79 3.30
N PHE A 15 -25.88 19.23 4.46
CA PHE A 15 -25.19 18.13 5.11
C PHE A 15 -25.20 16.94 4.13
N LYS A 16 -24.18 16.83 3.27
CA LYS A 16 -23.98 15.63 2.46
C LYS A 16 -23.42 14.55 3.38
N HIS A 17 -24.33 13.93 4.14
CA HIS A 17 -24.11 12.61 4.71
C HIS A 17 -23.86 11.64 3.55
N ASN A 18 -22.60 11.44 3.20
CA ASN A 18 -22.21 10.26 2.44
C ASN A 18 -22.45 9.06 3.36
N ASN A 19 -23.62 8.45 3.17
CA ASN A 19 -23.90 7.09 3.57
C ASN A 19 -22.93 6.18 2.79
N HIS A 20 -21.74 5.96 3.34
CA HIS A 20 -20.94 4.81 2.97
C HIS A 20 -21.34 3.68 3.91
N PRO A 21 -21.74 2.49 3.41
CA PRO A 21 -21.96 1.36 4.28
C PRO A 21 -20.67 1.10 5.04
N LYS A 22 -20.74 1.19 6.38
CA LYS A 22 -19.79 0.55 7.28
C LYS A 22 -19.83 -0.92 6.90
N GLN A 23 -18.78 -1.45 6.29
CA GLN A 23 -18.52 -2.88 6.36
C GLN A 23 -18.21 -3.18 7.83
N LEU A 24 -19.29 -3.48 8.54
CA LEU A 24 -19.27 -4.16 9.81
C LEU A 24 -18.77 -5.57 9.51
N SER A 25 -17.46 -5.80 9.63
CA SER A 25 -16.95 -7.16 9.80
C SER A 25 -17.40 -7.62 11.18
N THR A 26 -18.62 -8.13 11.24
CA THR A 26 -19.13 -8.96 12.31
C THR A 26 -18.14 -10.11 12.50
N ALA A 27 -17.55 -10.18 13.69
CA ALA A 27 -16.89 -11.38 14.17
C ALA A 27 -17.96 -12.48 14.26
N THR A 28 -18.16 -13.21 13.17
CA THR A 28 -18.97 -14.41 13.19
C THR A 28 -18.02 -15.57 13.47
N SER A 29 -17.92 -15.91 14.76
CA SER A 29 -17.47 -17.22 15.18
C SER A 29 -18.42 -18.26 14.59
N SER A 30 -18.06 -18.82 13.44
CA SER A 30 -18.64 -20.06 12.97
C SER A 30 -17.48 -21.02 12.71
N SER A 31 -17.45 -22.05 13.53
CA SER A 31 -16.50 -23.14 13.52
C SER A 31 -16.48 -23.83 12.16
N THR A 32 -15.66 -23.31 11.24
CA THR A 32 -15.18 -24.09 10.11
C THR A 32 -13.76 -24.48 10.44
N ILE A 33 -13.63 -25.73 10.82
CA ILE A 33 -12.39 -26.51 10.83
C ILE A 33 -11.53 -26.03 9.66
N TYR A 34 -10.46 -25.29 9.96
CA TYR A 34 -9.35 -25.17 9.03
C TYR A 34 -8.82 -26.59 8.86
N HIS A 35 -9.33 -27.30 7.85
CA HIS A 35 -8.58 -28.40 7.28
C HIS A 35 -7.29 -27.78 6.75
N PHE A 36 -6.24 -28.04 7.51
CA PHE A 36 -4.86 -27.99 7.06
C PHE A 36 -4.83 -28.74 5.73
N ASN A 37 -4.79 -28.03 4.59
CA ASN A 37 -4.50 -28.63 3.30
C ASN A 37 -3.01 -28.97 3.28
N GLN A 38 -2.67 -30.05 3.97
CA GLN A 38 -1.42 -30.79 3.80
C GLN A 38 -1.60 -31.75 2.62
N ASP A 39 -1.86 -31.21 1.43
CA ASP A 39 -1.83 -32.01 0.20
C ASP A 39 -1.48 -31.10 -0.98
N LYS A 40 -0.33 -30.44 -0.90
CA LYS A 40 0.43 -30.20 -2.14
C LYS A 40 1.22 -31.46 -2.42
N SER A 41 0.48 -32.50 -2.80
CA SER A 41 1.02 -33.59 -3.60
C SER A 41 1.74 -32.94 -4.77
N LEU A 42 3.06 -33.03 -4.73
CA LEU A 42 3.90 -32.79 -5.89
C LEU A 42 3.50 -33.84 -6.91
N THR A 43 2.60 -33.48 -7.83
CA THR A 43 2.48 -34.20 -9.10
C THR A 43 3.78 -33.96 -9.85
N LEU A 44 4.72 -34.87 -9.60
CA LEU A 44 5.89 -35.14 -10.40
C LEU A 44 5.47 -35.35 -11.87
N PRO A 45 6.28 -34.92 -12.85
CA PRO A 45 6.05 -35.32 -14.24
C PRO A 45 6.17 -36.85 -14.35
N PRO A 46 5.42 -37.52 -15.25
CA PRO A 46 5.54 -38.96 -15.47
C PRO A 46 6.96 -39.28 -15.96
N GLN A 47 7.70 -40.07 -15.17
CA GLN A 47 9.02 -40.56 -15.56
C GLN A 47 8.85 -41.83 -16.39
N CYS A 48 9.14 -41.74 -17.69
CA CYS A 48 9.40 -42.91 -18.52
C CYS A 48 10.86 -43.37 -18.32
N ASN A 49 11.01 -44.49 -17.60
CA ASN A 49 12.03 -45.55 -17.59
C ASN A 49 13.51 -45.29 -17.99
N SER A 50 14.37 -45.89 -17.14
CA SER A 50 15.66 -46.59 -17.39
C SER A 50 17.00 -45.90 -17.08
N HIS A 51 17.62 -46.44 -16.00
CA HIS A 51 19.04 -46.65 -15.70
C HIS A 51 20.03 -45.47 -15.56
N SER A 52 20.80 -45.55 -14.46
CA SER A 52 22.00 -44.79 -14.07
C SER A 52 21.80 -43.50 -13.26
N SER A 53 22.49 -43.42 -12.13
CA SER A 53 22.29 -42.50 -11.00
C SER A 53 22.19 -41.01 -11.35
N PRO A 54 21.13 -40.29 -10.93
CA PRO A 54 21.06 -38.85 -11.09
C PRO A 54 21.81 -38.14 -9.95
N ARG A 55 22.81 -37.32 -10.31
CA ARG A 55 23.33 -36.29 -9.41
C ARG A 55 22.25 -35.20 -9.30
N VAL A 56 21.65 -35.05 -8.12
CA VAL A 56 20.66 -34.01 -7.83
C VAL A 56 21.40 -32.67 -7.69
N LEU A 57 21.25 -31.76 -8.66
CA LEU A 57 21.67 -30.37 -8.50
C LEU A 57 20.57 -29.60 -7.78
N ALA A 58 20.82 -29.23 -6.53
CA ALA A 58 19.94 -28.32 -5.77
C ALA A 58 20.07 -26.90 -6.35
N VAL A 59 18.99 -26.39 -6.96
CA VAL A 59 18.89 -25.00 -7.39
C VAL A 59 18.43 -24.16 -6.19
N PHE A 60 19.35 -23.37 -5.62
CA PHE A 60 19.00 -22.39 -4.60
C PHE A 60 18.27 -21.22 -5.28
N ALA A 61 16.94 -21.17 -5.13
CA ALA A 61 16.17 -19.99 -5.51
C ALA A 61 16.52 -18.86 -4.53
N THR A 62 17.23 -17.83 -4.98
CA THR A 62 17.47 -16.63 -4.18
C THR A 62 16.18 -15.80 -4.14
N SER A 63 15.47 -15.87 -3.02
CA SER A 63 14.39 -14.92 -2.75
C SER A 63 15.00 -13.54 -2.46
N ALA A 64 14.83 -12.58 -3.36
CA ALA A 64 15.15 -11.18 -3.07
C ALA A 64 14.22 -10.69 -1.96
N ILE A 65 14.76 -10.50 -0.76
CA ILE A 65 14.07 -9.82 0.32
C ILE A 65 14.10 -8.33 -0.05
N ALA A 66 12.95 -7.75 -0.35
CA ALA A 66 12.88 -6.30 -0.55
C ALA A 66 13.09 -5.62 0.81
N ASP A 67 13.88 -4.56 0.84
CA ASP A 67 14.08 -3.80 2.07
C ASP A 67 12.78 -3.11 2.49
N ASN A 68 12.57 -3.01 3.81
CA ASN A 68 11.46 -2.23 4.36
C ASN A 68 11.88 -0.78 4.58
N CYS A 69 10.93 0.15 4.52
CA CYS A 69 11.16 1.52 4.94
C CYS A 69 11.54 1.57 6.42
N THR A 70 12.35 2.56 6.82
CA THR A 70 12.74 2.74 8.21
C THR A 70 11.57 3.38 8.99
N PRO A 71 11.07 2.72 10.05
CA PRO A 71 9.98 3.28 10.86
C PRO A 71 10.31 4.66 11.40
N GLY A 72 9.35 5.58 11.34
CA GLY A 72 9.51 6.95 11.83
C GLY A 72 10.02 7.96 10.80
N LEU A 73 10.52 7.51 9.64
CA LEU A 73 10.95 8.41 8.57
C LEU A 73 9.81 8.71 7.57
N ASN A 74 9.94 9.85 6.89
CA ASN A 74 9.12 10.15 5.73
C ASN A 74 9.87 9.79 4.44
N TYR A 75 9.14 9.35 3.44
CA TYR A 75 9.68 8.98 2.14
C TYR A 75 8.82 9.59 1.04
N CYS A 76 9.46 10.11 0.00
CA CYS A 76 8.80 10.34 -1.27
C CYS A 76 8.37 9.00 -1.87
N GLY A 77 7.26 8.96 -2.60
CA GLY A 77 6.83 7.75 -3.31
C GLY A 77 7.93 7.18 -4.22
N LYS A 78 8.68 8.06 -4.91
CA LYS A 78 9.85 7.65 -5.72
C LYS A 78 10.95 6.96 -4.89
N THR A 79 11.19 7.40 -3.66
CA THR A 79 12.21 6.84 -2.77
C THR A 79 11.77 5.47 -2.26
N LEU A 80 10.49 5.31 -1.90
CA LEU A 80 9.92 4.01 -1.54
C LEU A 80 10.05 2.98 -2.66
N MET A 81 9.85 3.39 -3.92
CA MET A 81 10.01 2.51 -5.07
C MET A 81 11.47 2.07 -5.30
N ALA A 82 12.44 2.85 -4.83
CA ALA A 82 13.85 2.46 -4.84
C ALA A 82 14.20 1.50 -3.69
N VAL A 83 13.51 1.60 -2.54
CA VAL A 83 13.68 0.71 -1.39
C VAL A 83 13.09 -0.68 -1.67
N GLY A 84 11.91 -0.74 -2.30
CA GLY A 84 11.24 -2.03 -2.54
C GLY A 84 9.97 -1.92 -3.37
N LYS A 85 9.15 -2.98 -3.34
CA LYS A 85 7.91 -3.07 -4.12
C LYS A 85 6.73 -2.40 -3.41
N TYR A 86 6.78 -1.07 -3.30
CA TYR A 86 5.79 -0.28 -2.56
C TYR A 86 4.56 0.16 -3.34
N GLN A 87 4.52 0.02 -4.68
CA GLN A 87 3.42 0.54 -5.49
C GLN A 87 2.02 0.16 -4.99
N PRO A 88 1.73 -1.12 -4.65
CA PRO A 88 0.41 -1.47 -4.14
C PRO A 88 0.06 -0.79 -2.82
N GLN A 89 1.04 -0.60 -1.94
CA GLN A 89 0.84 0.11 -0.67
C GLN A 89 0.67 1.62 -0.89
N ILE A 90 1.36 2.21 -1.87
CA ILE A 90 1.21 3.62 -2.26
C ILE A 90 -0.21 3.88 -2.75
N ASP A 91 -0.69 3.06 -3.68
CA ASP A 91 -2.03 3.18 -4.25
C ASP A 91 -3.10 3.10 -3.15
N GLN A 92 -2.96 2.12 -2.24
CA GLN A 92 -3.85 1.93 -1.11
C GLN A 92 -3.79 3.10 -0.12
N ALA A 93 -2.59 3.57 0.25
CA ALA A 93 -2.44 4.65 1.21
C ALA A 93 -3.03 5.98 0.71
N VAL A 94 -2.89 6.27 -0.58
CA VAL A 94 -3.52 7.45 -1.22
C VAL A 94 -5.05 7.29 -1.24
N TYR A 95 -5.54 6.10 -1.58
CA TYR A 95 -6.98 5.81 -1.59
C TYR A 95 -7.60 5.93 -0.19
N ASP A 96 -6.96 5.36 0.84
CA ASP A 96 -7.41 5.42 2.24
C ASP A 96 -7.43 6.85 2.78
N ALA A 97 -6.55 7.72 2.28
CA ALA A 97 -6.55 9.15 2.59
C ALA A 97 -7.65 9.94 1.84
N GLY A 98 -8.46 9.28 1.00
CA GLY A 98 -9.48 9.93 0.18
C GLY A 98 -8.88 10.91 -0.82
N ARG A 99 -7.74 10.54 -1.43
CA ARG A 99 -7.02 11.35 -2.41
C ARG A 99 -7.03 10.67 -3.77
N GLN A 100 -6.88 11.47 -4.82
CA GLN A 100 -6.69 10.96 -6.17
C GLN A 100 -5.23 10.53 -6.33
N LEU A 101 -5.00 9.33 -6.86
CA LEU A 101 -3.67 8.88 -7.23
C LEU A 101 -3.15 9.68 -8.44
N LEU A 102 -2.13 10.49 -8.22
CA LEU A 102 -1.47 11.29 -9.25
C LEU A 102 -0.06 10.76 -9.47
N ASN A 103 0.34 10.57 -10.74
CA ASN A 103 1.67 10.09 -11.11
C ASN A 103 2.14 8.89 -10.26
N ASN A 104 1.23 7.93 -10.02
CA ASN A 104 1.47 6.73 -9.21
C ASN A 104 1.97 7.03 -7.78
N GLY A 105 1.68 8.22 -7.24
CA GLY A 105 2.11 8.66 -5.92
C GLY A 105 3.60 9.02 -5.83
N TYR A 106 4.34 9.07 -6.95
CA TYR A 106 5.80 9.26 -6.92
C TYR A 106 6.23 10.59 -6.29
N GLY A 107 5.40 11.62 -6.47
CA GLY A 107 5.62 12.96 -5.92
C GLY A 107 4.99 13.18 -4.55
N ASP A 108 4.34 12.17 -3.97
CA ASP A 108 3.68 12.30 -2.68
C ASP A 108 4.65 11.92 -1.56
N LEU A 109 4.39 12.47 -0.38
CA LEU A 109 5.11 12.18 0.84
C LEU A 109 4.33 11.16 1.67
N PHE A 110 5.03 10.13 2.13
CA PHE A 110 4.48 9.06 2.95
C PHE A 110 5.25 8.95 4.26
N TYR A 111 4.55 8.59 5.34
CA TYR A 111 5.16 8.26 6.62
C TYR A 111 5.31 6.75 6.74
N CYS A 112 6.51 6.27 7.10
CA CYS A 112 6.75 4.87 7.38
C CYS A 112 6.33 4.54 8.82
N VAL A 113 5.24 3.79 8.97
CA VAL A 113 4.79 3.24 10.25
C VAL A 113 5.66 2.05 10.65
N GLY A 114 6.06 1.22 9.68
CA GLY A 114 6.91 0.04 9.90
C GLY A 114 6.16 -1.28 9.95
N GLY A 115 6.69 -2.25 10.70
CA GLY A 115 6.19 -3.64 10.72
C GLY A 115 6.82 -4.53 9.64
N ASN A 116 6.36 -5.77 9.54
CA ASN A 116 7.01 -6.82 8.72
C ASN A 116 7.13 -6.49 7.22
N ASN A 117 6.27 -5.62 6.70
CA ASN A 117 6.24 -5.21 5.28
C ASN A 117 6.44 -3.70 5.09
N GLY A 118 6.92 -2.99 6.14
CA GLY A 118 7.14 -1.55 6.09
C GLY A 118 5.87 -0.74 5.80
N VAL A 119 4.81 -0.91 6.58
CA VAL A 119 3.52 -0.22 6.34
C VAL A 119 3.73 1.28 6.24
N ILE A 120 3.15 1.89 5.20
CA ILE A 120 3.18 3.33 4.96
C ILE A 120 1.81 3.97 5.13
N GLN A 121 1.80 5.27 5.41
CA GLN A 121 0.62 6.12 5.41
C GLN A 121 0.86 7.33 4.53
N TRP A 122 -0.15 7.73 3.76
CA TRP A 122 -0.06 8.96 2.98
C TRP A 122 -0.03 10.17 3.91
N LYS A 123 0.93 11.08 3.70
CA LYS A 123 1.15 12.26 4.54
C LYS A 123 0.79 13.55 3.83
N ALA A 124 1.26 13.75 2.60
CA ALA A 124 1.02 14.97 1.85
C ALA A 124 1.23 14.80 0.33
N PHE A 125 0.53 15.63 -0.45
CA PHE A 125 0.82 15.86 -1.86
C PHE A 125 1.85 17.00 -1.97
N CYS A 126 3.00 16.76 -2.61
CA CYS A 126 4.02 17.80 -2.78
C CYS A 126 3.86 18.52 -4.12
N SER A 127 3.16 19.65 -4.14
CA SER A 127 2.82 20.37 -5.37
C SER A 127 4.01 20.88 -6.18
N LYS A 128 5.14 21.18 -5.54
CA LYS A 128 6.39 21.59 -6.22
C LYS A 128 7.42 20.46 -6.29
N GLY A 129 7.01 19.24 -5.97
CA GLY A 129 7.86 18.05 -5.95
C GLY A 129 8.32 17.65 -4.55
N CYS A 130 8.67 16.37 -4.45
CA CYS A 130 9.18 15.76 -3.24
C CYS A 130 10.70 15.57 -3.37
N VAL A 131 11.42 15.94 -2.32
CA VAL A 131 12.89 15.91 -2.24
C VAL A 131 13.33 14.74 -1.38
N ASP A 132 14.22 13.92 -1.95
CA ASP A 132 14.91 12.85 -1.23
C ASP A 132 15.99 13.49 -0.36
N ALA A 133 15.89 13.32 0.96
CA ALA A 133 16.82 13.90 1.92
C ALA A 133 18.10 13.05 2.10
N GLY A 134 18.14 11.86 1.51
CA GLY A 134 19.24 10.92 1.63
C GLY A 134 18.98 9.79 2.63
N ARG A 135 19.91 8.84 2.68
CA ARG A 135 19.77 7.62 3.46
C ARG A 135 19.74 7.91 4.97
N GLY A 136 18.63 7.55 5.60
CA GLY A 136 18.44 7.67 7.06
C GLY A 136 17.78 8.98 7.48
N ASP A 137 17.57 9.89 6.53
CA ASP A 137 16.88 11.16 6.74
C ASP A 137 15.45 11.10 6.22
N SER A 138 14.60 12.00 6.72
CA SER A 138 13.22 12.11 6.24
C SER A 138 13.13 12.99 5.00
N ASP A 139 12.52 12.45 3.96
CA ASP A 139 12.14 13.19 2.76
C ASP A 139 11.12 14.30 3.09
N TYR A 140 11.01 15.28 2.19
CA TYR A 140 10.16 16.46 2.40
C TYR A 140 9.61 17.05 1.11
N CYS A 141 8.52 17.82 1.23
CA CYS A 141 7.97 18.62 0.13
C CYS A 141 8.70 19.96 0.01
N ASN A 142 8.94 20.43 -1.23
CA ASN A 142 9.50 21.76 -1.54
C ASN A 142 8.42 22.82 -1.84
#